data_AF-A0AA35QTY2-F1
#
_entry.id   AF-A0AA35QTY2-F1
#
_cell.length_a   1.000
_cell.length_b   1.000
_cell.length_c   1.000
_cell.angle_alpha   90.00
_cell.angle_beta   90.00
_cell.angle_gamma   90.00
#
_symmetry.space_group_name_H-M   'P 1'
#
loop_
_entity.id
_entity.type
_entity.pdbx_description
1 polymer ?
#
loop_
_entity_poly.entity_id
_entity_poly.type
_entity_poly.pdbx_seq_one_letter_code
_entity_poly.pdbx_strand_id
1 'polypeptide(L)'
;MGVALQVRSDLAAIWGDGEGSQPNVEVLNKKKLIPVVYALENASISEKRAMGEIYFKRVLEPDDAVKLREVIEGLGARAACEEMAAGFIDEATAAVECPGVAVEGRSRIQEYIDSLVG
;
A
#
# COMPACT_ATOMS: atom_id res chain seq x y z
N MET A 1 4.43 -0.84 12.78
CA MET A 1 3.05 -1.36 12.71
C MET A 1 2.09 -0.43 12.00
N GLY A 2 1.79 0.78 12.51
CA GLY A 2 0.82 1.68 11.86
C GLY A 2 1.13 1.97 10.38
N VAL A 3 2.42 2.15 10.05
CA VAL A 3 2.88 2.31 8.66
C VAL A 3 2.58 1.07 7.81
N ALA A 4 2.91 -0.13 8.29
CA ALA A 4 2.61 -1.38 7.59
C ALA A 4 1.10 -1.54 7.28
N LEU A 5 0.24 -1.21 8.26
CA LEU A 5 -1.20 -1.24 8.06
C LEU A 5 -1.67 -0.22 7.02
N GLN A 6 -1.07 0.97 6.99
CA GLN A 6 -1.39 1.96 5.96
C GLN A 6 -0.97 1.47 4.57
N VAL A 7 0.22 0.87 4.43
CA VAL A 7 0.68 0.32 3.15
C VAL A 7 -0.27 -0.79 2.68
N ARG A 8 -0.68 -1.70 3.58
CA ARG A 8 -1.68 -2.75 3.26
C ARG A 8 -3.04 -2.16 2.86
N SER A 9 -3.50 -1.11 3.56
CA SER A 9 -4.74 -0.42 3.20
C SER A 9 -4.66 0.21 1.82
N ASP A 10 -3.53 0.83 1.48
CA ASP A 10 -3.32 1.47 0.18
C ASP A 10 -3.20 0.44 -0.95
N LEU A 11 -2.59 -0.72 -0.69
CA LEU A 11 -2.61 -1.88 -1.59
C LEU A 11 -4.05 -2.37 -1.81
N ALA A 12 -4.80 -2.60 -0.74
CA ALA A 12 -6.20 -3.03 -0.82
C ALA A 12 -7.08 -2.03 -1.58
N ALA A 13 -6.76 -0.74 -1.53
CA ALA A 13 -7.49 0.28 -2.27
C ALA A 13 -7.38 0.11 -3.78
N ILE A 14 -6.28 -0.43 -4.30
CA ILE A 14 -6.05 -0.57 -5.74
C ILE A 14 -6.34 -1.99 -6.23
N TRP A 15 -5.95 -2.99 -5.44
CA TRP A 15 -6.07 -4.41 -5.84
C TRP A 15 -7.25 -5.14 -5.21
N GLY A 16 -7.89 -4.61 -4.17
CA GLY A 16 -8.97 -5.29 -3.46
C GLY A 16 -8.54 -6.69 -2.98
N ASP A 17 -9.45 -7.65 -3.10
CA ASP A 17 -9.24 -9.05 -2.67
C ASP A 17 -8.53 -9.92 -3.72
N GLY A 18 -8.14 -9.38 -4.88
CA GLY A 18 -7.43 -10.15 -5.91
C GLY A 18 -7.44 -9.57 -7.32
N GLU A 19 -6.84 -10.32 -8.25
CA GLU A 19 -6.83 -9.96 -9.67
C GLU A 19 -8.26 -9.87 -10.23
N GLY A 20 -8.57 -8.74 -10.87
CA GLY A 20 -9.90 -8.48 -11.44
C GLY A 20 -10.84 -7.69 -10.53
N SER A 21 -10.52 -7.47 -9.25
CA SER A 21 -11.27 -6.54 -8.39
C SER A 21 -11.23 -5.12 -8.96
N GLN A 22 -12.30 -4.36 -8.78
CA GLN A 22 -12.30 -2.94 -9.14
C GLN A 22 -11.53 -2.15 -8.07
N PRO A 23 -10.64 -1.22 -8.46
CA PRO A 23 -10.07 -0.28 -7.51
C PRO A 23 -11.17 0.49 -6.77
N ASN A 24 -10.94 0.78 -5.50
CA ASN A 24 -11.95 1.36 -4.63
C ASN A 24 -12.12 2.87 -4.86
N VAL A 25 -13.06 3.46 -4.11
CA VAL A 25 -13.38 4.89 -4.18
C VAL A 25 -12.20 5.81 -3.80
N GLU A 26 -11.21 5.34 -3.06
CA GLU A 26 -10.04 6.16 -2.70
C GLU A 26 -9.17 6.47 -3.93
N VAL A 27 -9.07 5.54 -4.87
CA VAL A 27 -8.39 5.76 -6.16
C VAL A 27 -9.15 6.80 -6.98
N LEU A 28 -10.48 6.68 -7.04
CA LEU A 28 -11.35 7.63 -7.74
C LEU A 28 -11.28 9.05 -7.13
N ASN A 29 -11.13 9.12 -5.81
CA ASN A 29 -10.95 10.37 -5.07
C ASN A 29 -9.52 10.93 -5.16
N LYS A 30 -8.62 10.28 -5.92
CA LYS A 30 -7.22 10.68 -6.10
C LYS A 30 -6.47 10.80 -4.77
N LYS A 31 -6.80 9.94 -3.81
CA LYS A 31 -6.00 9.82 -2.58
C LYS A 31 -4.55 9.51 -2.97
N LYS A 32 -3.60 10.08 -2.23
CA LYS A 32 -2.17 9.82 -2.43
C LYS A 32 -1.84 8.47 -1.80
N LEU A 33 -2.04 7.40 -2.56
CA LEU A 33 -1.76 6.03 -2.15
C LEU A 33 -0.28 5.72 -2.36
N ILE A 34 0.34 5.00 -1.42
CA ILE A 34 1.76 4.65 -1.46
C ILE A 34 2.17 3.97 -2.80
N PRO A 35 1.42 3.00 -3.34
CA PRO A 35 1.78 2.37 -4.62
C PRO A 35 1.76 3.34 -5.82
N VAL A 36 0.90 4.36 -5.79
CA VAL A 36 0.88 5.40 -6.83
C VAL A 36 2.10 6.30 -6.72
N VAL A 37 2.47 6.70 -5.50
CA VAL A 37 3.66 7.52 -5.27
C VAL A 37 4.92 6.77 -5.68
N TYR A 38 5.05 5.50 -5.28
CA TYR A 38 6.16 4.64 -5.68
C TYR A 38 6.26 4.53 -7.21
N ALA A 39 5.14 4.28 -7.89
CA ALA A 39 5.11 4.21 -9.34
C ALA A 39 5.54 5.55 -9.97
N LEU A 40 5.05 6.69 -9.47
CA LEU A 40 5.45 8.01 -9.96
C LEU A 40 6.94 8.28 -9.74
N GLU A 41 7.55 7.80 -8.67
CA GLU A 41 8.98 7.98 -8.43
C GLU A 41 9.84 7.18 -9.42
N ASN A 42 9.44 5.95 -9.72
CA ASN A 42 10.19 5.00 -10.54
C ASN A 42 9.82 5.03 -12.04
N ALA A 43 8.72 5.68 -12.41
CA ALA A 43 8.25 5.78 -13.78
C ALA A 43 9.18 6.59 -14.70
N SER A 44 9.30 6.12 -15.94
CA SER A 44 9.82 6.88 -17.07
C SER A 44 8.96 8.13 -17.34
N ILE A 45 9.48 9.03 -18.19
CA ILE A 45 8.75 10.24 -18.58
C ILE A 45 7.41 9.90 -19.26
N SER A 46 7.37 8.86 -20.10
CA SER A 46 6.15 8.41 -20.77
C SER A 46 5.11 7.86 -19.80
N GLU A 47 5.53 7.06 -18.82
CA GLU A 47 4.64 6.50 -17.80
C GLU A 47 4.11 7.60 -16.87
N LYS A 48 4.96 8.57 -16.48
CA LYS A 48 4.53 9.76 -15.73
C LYS A 48 3.47 10.56 -16.47
N ARG A 49 3.59 10.70 -17.79
CA ARG A 49 2.57 11.37 -18.62
C ARG A 49 1.26 10.57 -18.64
N ALA A 50 1.32 9.25 -18.84
CA ALA A 50 0.14 8.39 -18.83
C ALA A 50 -0.61 8.45 -17.49
N MET A 51 0.12 8.35 -16.37
CA MET A 51 -0.44 8.52 -15.03
C MET A 51 -0.99 9.94 -14.84
N GLY A 52 -0.26 10.96 -15.30
CA GLY A 52 -0.69 12.35 -15.25
C GLY A 52 -2.00 12.59 -15.99
N GLU A 53 -2.16 12.06 -17.20
CA GLU A 53 -3.40 12.15 -17.99
C GLU A 53 -4.62 11.63 -17.23
N ILE A 54 -4.46 10.50 -16.53
CA ILE A 54 -5.50 9.95 -15.64
C ILE A 54 -5.81 10.95 -14.50
N TYR A 55 -4.79 11.41 -13.78
CA TYR A 55 -4.97 12.31 -12.63
C TYR A 55 -5.46 13.73 -13.01
N PHE A 56 -5.24 14.18 -14.25
CA PHE A 56 -5.72 15.47 -14.76
C PHE A 56 -7.21 15.47 -15.09
N LYS A 57 -7.85 14.31 -15.27
CA LYS A 57 -9.30 14.25 -15.50
C LYS A 57 -10.06 14.90 -14.37
N ARG A 58 -11.13 15.65 -14.67
CA ARG A 58 -11.95 16.29 -13.62
C ARG A 58 -12.58 15.27 -12.67
N VAL A 59 -13.02 14.15 -13.23
CA VAL A 59 -13.58 12.99 -12.51
C VAL A 59 -12.84 11.77 -13.00
N LEU A 60 -12.29 10.97 -12.08
CA LEU A 60 -11.74 9.66 -12.43
C LEU A 60 -12.90 8.66 -12.52
N GLU A 61 -12.94 7.89 -13.59
CA GLU A 61 -13.92 6.83 -13.78
C GLU A 61 -13.31 5.46 -13.40
N PRO A 62 -14.12 4.43 -13.11
CA PRO A 62 -13.61 3.09 -12.79
C PRO A 62 -12.60 2.55 -13.82
N ASP A 63 -12.85 2.75 -15.11
CA ASP A 63 -11.96 2.33 -16.19
C ASP A 63 -10.59 3.04 -16.13
N ASP A 64 -10.54 4.28 -15.64
CA ASP A 64 -9.28 5.01 -15.44
C ASP A 64 -8.49 4.43 -14.27
N ALA A 65 -9.18 4.03 -13.21
CA ALA A 65 -8.55 3.37 -12.07
C ALA A 65 -7.97 2.01 -12.46
N VAL A 66 -8.65 1.25 -13.34
CA VAL A 66 -8.13 -0.02 -13.88
C VAL A 66 -6.86 0.23 -14.70
N LYS A 67 -6.85 1.22 -15.60
CA LYS A 67 -5.66 1.60 -16.37
C LYS A 67 -4.51 2.05 -15.46
N LEU A 68 -4.81 2.83 -14.42
CA LEU A 68 -3.82 3.24 -13.44
C LEU A 68 -3.19 2.01 -12.77
N ARG A 69 -4.01 1.04 -12.34
CA ARG A 69 -3.54 -0.22 -11.75
C ARG A 69 -2.59 -0.97 -12.69
N GLU A 70 -2.93 -1.07 -13.98
CA GLU A 70 -2.08 -1.75 -14.96
C GLU A 70 -0.70 -1.08 -15.11
N VAL A 71 -0.67 0.26 -15.15
CA VAL A 71 0.58 1.02 -15.23
C VAL A 71 1.43 0.83 -13.97
N ILE A 72 0.85 0.94 -12.78
CA ILE A 72 1.61 0.79 -11.54
C ILE A 72 2.05 -0.66 -11.29
N GLU A 73 1.28 -1.66 -11.74
CA GLU A 73 1.66 -3.08 -11.71
C GLU A 73 2.88 -3.32 -12.58
N GLY A 74 2.89 -2.79 -13.81
CA GLY A 74 4.03 -2.89 -14.73
C GLY A 74 5.31 -2.24 -14.19
N LEU A 75 5.19 -1.28 -13.27
CA LEU A 75 6.30 -0.63 -12.58
C LEU A 75 6.76 -1.36 -11.31
N GLY A 76 6.18 -2.52 -11.00
CA GLY A 76 6.51 -3.31 -9.82
C GLY A 76 6.07 -2.68 -8.50
N ALA A 77 5.14 -1.71 -8.53
CA ALA A 77 4.73 -0.98 -7.33
C ALA A 77 4.06 -1.88 -6.29
N ARG A 78 3.31 -2.89 -6.74
CA ARG A 78 2.66 -3.86 -5.87
C ARG A 78 3.70 -4.62 -5.03
N ALA A 79 4.62 -5.32 -5.69
CA ALA A 79 5.64 -6.12 -5.04
C ALA A 79 6.50 -5.27 -4.09
N ALA A 80 6.92 -4.08 -4.52
CA ALA A 80 7.71 -3.18 -3.69
C ALA A 80 6.97 -2.69 -2.43
N CYS A 81 5.66 -2.42 -2.54
CA CYS A 81 4.84 -2.02 -1.39
C CYS A 81 4.53 -3.21 -0.47
N GLU A 82 4.33 -4.42 -1.01
CA GLU A 82 4.18 -5.64 -0.22
C GLU A 82 5.46 -5.91 0.60
N GLU A 83 6.63 -5.79 -0.02
CA GLU A 83 7.93 -5.89 0.66
C GLU A 83 8.12 -4.80 1.72
N MET A 84 7.75 -3.55 1.40
CA MET A 84 7.79 -2.44 2.36
C MET A 84 6.89 -2.71 3.58
N ALA A 85 5.69 -3.23 3.37
CA ALA A 85 4.78 -3.59 4.46
C ALA A 85 5.38 -4.70 5.34
N ALA A 86 5.98 -5.72 4.73
CA ALA A 86 6.66 -6.79 5.45
C ALA A 86 7.81 -6.26 6.30
N GLY A 87 8.68 -5.39 5.75
CA GLY A 87 9.77 -4.77 6.49
C GLY A 87 9.29 -3.99 7.72
N PHE A 88 8.20 -3.21 7.60
CA PHE A 88 7.63 -2.49 8.73
C PHE A 88 6.91 -3.39 9.76
N ILE A 89 6.50 -4.60 9.38
CA ILE A 89 6.00 -5.61 10.31
C ILE A 89 7.19 -6.18 11.08
N ASP A 90 8.26 -6.58 10.39
CA ASP A 90 9.46 -7.13 11.01
C ASP A 90 10.09 -6.15 12.00
N GLU A 91 10.23 -4.86 11.62
CA GLU A 91 10.69 -3.80 12.51
C GLU A 91 9.79 -3.65 13.74
N ALA A 92 8.48 -3.75 13.57
CA ALA A 92 7.53 -3.62 14.67
C ALA A 92 7.59 -4.80 15.65
N THR A 93 7.74 -6.01 15.12
CA THR A 93 7.91 -7.24 15.90
C THR A 93 9.23 -7.19 16.66
N ALA A 94 10.32 -6.80 16.02
CA ALA A 94 11.61 -6.64 16.68
C ALA A 94 11.58 -5.58 17.80
N ALA A 95 10.83 -4.50 17.62
CA ALA A 95 10.70 -3.43 18.61
C ALA A 95 9.94 -3.86 19.88
N VAL A 96 9.22 -4.98 19.87
CA VAL A 96 8.57 -5.54 21.07
C VAL A 96 9.60 -6.00 22.10
N GLU A 97 10.78 -6.41 21.65
CA GLU A 97 11.90 -6.78 22.52
C GLU A 97 12.56 -5.53 23.12
N CYS A 98 11.82 -4.87 24.02
CA CYS A 98 12.23 -3.64 24.68
C CYS A 98 12.66 -3.91 26.13
N PRO A 99 13.94 -3.65 26.50
CA PRO A 99 14.40 -3.75 27.87
C PRO A 99 13.59 -2.85 28.81
N GLY A 100 13.13 -3.41 29.93
CA GLY A 100 12.33 -2.67 30.93
C GLY A 100 10.81 -2.85 30.79
N VAL A 101 10.34 -3.55 29.74
CA VAL A 101 8.94 -3.98 29.63
C VAL A 101 8.80 -5.40 30.20
N ALA A 102 7.83 -5.60 31.09
CA ALA A 102 7.52 -6.92 31.64
C ALA A 102 7.21 -7.93 30.53
N VAL A 103 7.52 -9.22 30.77
CA VAL A 103 7.31 -10.29 29.77
C VAL A 103 5.85 -10.35 29.34
N GLU A 104 4.93 -10.21 30.28
CA GLU A 104 3.48 -10.24 30.03
C GLU A 104 3.04 -9.06 29.15
N GLY A 105 3.67 -7.90 29.31
CA GLY A 105 3.44 -6.73 28.47
C GLY A 105 3.88 -6.96 27.03
N ARG A 106 5.06 -7.57 26.85
CA ARG A 106 5.60 -7.95 25.53
C ARG A 106 4.72 -8.99 24.85
N SER A 107 4.29 -10.03 25.56
CA SER A 107 3.38 -11.06 25.02
C SER A 107 2.07 -10.45 24.53
N ARG A 108 1.44 -9.53 25.29
CA ARG A 108 0.20 -8.88 24.85
C ARG A 108 0.37 -8.04 23.60
N ILE A 109 1.50 -7.35 23.46
CA ILE A 109 1.78 -6.54 22.26
C ILE A 109 2.03 -7.47 21.07
N GLN A 110 2.76 -8.58 21.27
CA GLN A 110 2.98 -9.58 20.22
C GLN A 110 1.66 -10.19 19.74
N GLU A 111 0.80 -10.63 20.66
CA GLU A 111 -0.55 -11.15 20.32
C GLU A 111 -1.37 -10.13 19.53
N TYR A 112 -1.30 -8.85 19.90
CA TYR A 112 -1.97 -7.79 19.16
C TYR A 112 -1.38 -7.61 17.75
N ILE A 113 -0.06 -7.62 17.61
CA ILE A 113 0.62 -7.57 16.31
C ILE A 113 0.19 -8.76 15.43
N ASP A 114 0.21 -9.97 15.96
CA ASP A 114 -0.17 -11.19 15.24
C ASP A 114 -1.63 -11.10 14.76
N SER A 115 -2.54 -10.60 15.61
CA SER A 115 -3.96 -10.41 15.25
C SER A 115 -4.19 -9.42 14.11
N LEU A 116 -3.26 -8.48 13.89
CA LEU A 116 -3.34 -7.49 12.83
C LEU A 116 -2.77 -8.00 11.50
N VAL A 117 -1.79 -8.90 11.56
CA VAL A 117 -1.13 -9.44 10.37
C VAL A 117 -1.98 -10.56 9.76
N GLY A 118 -2.66 -11.36 10.59
CA GLY A 118 -3.58 -12.44 10.18
C GLY A 118 -3.01 -13.81 10.48
#